data_AF-A0AAD3H0X8-F1
#
_entry.id   AF-A0AAD3H0X8-F1
#
_cell.length_a   1.000
_cell.length_b   1.000
_cell.length_c   1.000
_cell.angle_alpha   90.00
_cell.angle_beta   90.00
_cell.angle_gamma   90.00
#
_symmetry.space_group_name_H-M   'P 1'
#
loop_
_entity.id
_entity.type
_entity.pdbx_description
1 polymer ?
#
loop_
_entity_poly.entity_id
_entity_poly.type
_entity_poly.pdbx_seq_one_letter_code
_entity_poly.pdbx_strand_id
1 'polypeptide(L)'
;MPFLTFDGCAQYLTSPTAPYLIAKAYRDANQPLPVLIACVRDPTSQAISWFRYEWNAIKWGEGMGLMENNESLRGEQYPLKTIREALAYGQSEAVSTLYTNAEKLFSENKELKKGYILPDWAMTWPGGQLSGIGRNAQFVENINRYENVFQKQRRENSNELLPQQNRVNILPLQQLKDMTMVKSFLVQVLENVALRRDDLQRQEFLAAVKSFQESKNNVQIVHRNSTAAVQSYGSMDHDKEKEFLDEELKMELSKLESLCKERNVKWM
;
A
#
# COMPACT_ATOMS: atom_id res chain seq x y z
N MET A 1 8.98 23.37 -18.14
CA MET A 1 7.78 23.22 -17.29
C MET A 1 7.93 21.91 -16.52
N PRO A 2 7.88 21.91 -15.18
CA PRO A 2 7.99 20.68 -14.39
C PRO A 2 6.82 19.74 -14.70
N PHE A 3 7.14 18.47 -14.95
CA PHE A 3 6.15 17.42 -15.19
C PHE A 3 5.88 16.66 -13.89
N LEU A 4 4.65 16.71 -13.39
CA LEU A 4 4.24 15.93 -12.22
C LEU A 4 3.91 14.50 -12.68
N THR A 5 4.70 13.54 -12.22
CA THR A 5 4.43 12.11 -12.43
C THR A 5 3.81 11.53 -11.17
N PHE A 6 2.72 10.79 -11.34
CA PHE A 6 2.09 10.02 -10.27
C PHE A 6 2.30 8.53 -10.55
N ASP A 7 2.87 7.83 -9.58
CA ASP A 7 2.90 6.37 -9.58
C ASP A 7 1.94 5.86 -8.48
N GLY A 8 0.92 5.13 -8.90
CA GLY A 8 -0.14 4.63 -8.03
C GLY A 8 -0.02 3.12 -7.87
N CYS A 9 0.65 2.68 -6.80
CA CYS A 9 0.81 1.27 -6.48
C CYS A 9 0.38 0.97 -5.03
N ALA A 10 -0.77 0.30 -4.87
CA ALA A 10 -1.30 -0.07 -3.55
C ALA A 10 -0.34 -0.99 -2.76
N GLN A 11 0.55 -1.69 -3.47
CA GLN A 11 1.48 -2.64 -2.89
C GLN A 11 2.71 -1.97 -2.24
N TYR A 12 3.00 -0.70 -2.57
CA TYR A 12 4.15 0.00 -1.98
C TYR A 12 4.01 0.15 -0.47
N LEU A 13 2.84 0.55 0.01
CA LEU A 13 2.66 0.83 1.44
C LEU A 13 2.98 -0.40 2.30
N THR A 14 2.68 -1.60 1.82
CA THR A 14 2.82 -2.85 2.58
C THR A 14 4.12 -3.60 2.28
N SER A 15 4.89 -3.13 1.29
CA SER A 15 6.21 -3.67 0.97
C SER A 15 7.24 -3.24 2.03
N PRO A 16 7.97 -4.19 2.65
CA PRO A 16 9.06 -3.83 3.56
C PRO A 16 10.27 -3.24 2.83
N THR A 17 10.43 -3.52 1.53
CA THR A 17 11.60 -3.11 0.74
C THR A 17 11.38 -1.79 0.00
N ALA A 18 10.13 -1.48 -0.38
CA ALA A 18 9.79 -0.28 -1.13
C ALA A 18 10.30 1.04 -0.54
N PRO A 19 10.19 1.34 0.77
CA PRO A 19 10.69 2.61 1.30
C PRO A 19 12.20 2.80 1.05
N TYR A 20 12.99 1.73 1.16
CA TYR A 20 14.44 1.77 0.93
C TYR A 20 14.79 1.87 -0.55
N LEU A 21 14.07 1.13 -1.40
CA LEU A 21 14.27 1.16 -2.85
C LEU A 21 13.95 2.55 -3.41
N ILE A 22 12.83 3.14 -2.99
CA ILE A 22 12.43 4.50 -3.38
C ILE A 22 13.46 5.51 -2.86
N ALA A 23 13.80 5.44 -1.58
CA ALA A 23 14.82 6.28 -0.95
C ALA A 23 16.14 6.27 -1.75
N LYS A 24 16.67 5.06 -2.04
CA LYS A 24 17.88 4.87 -2.82
C LYS A 24 17.75 5.43 -4.23
N ALA A 25 16.67 5.14 -4.95
CA ALA A 25 16.49 5.61 -6.32
C ALA A 25 16.56 7.14 -6.41
N TYR A 26 15.89 7.84 -5.49
CA TYR A 26 15.93 9.30 -5.44
C TYR A 26 17.30 9.83 -4.99
N ARG A 27 17.98 9.17 -4.05
CA ARG A 27 19.37 9.52 -3.67
C ARG A 27 20.31 9.41 -4.87
N ASP A 28 20.28 8.27 -5.54
CA ASP A 28 21.20 7.95 -6.64
C ASP A 28 20.95 8.86 -7.85
N ALA A 29 19.72 9.35 -8.03
CA ALA A 29 19.36 10.35 -9.02
C ALA A 29 19.67 11.80 -8.59
N ASN A 30 20.19 12.02 -7.37
CA ASN A 30 20.35 13.33 -6.75
C ASN A 30 19.06 14.18 -6.77
N GLN A 31 17.93 13.53 -6.47
CA GLN A 31 16.60 14.15 -6.47
C GLN A 31 16.03 14.24 -5.04
N PRO A 32 15.20 15.26 -4.75
CA PRO A 32 14.49 15.33 -3.49
C PRO A 32 13.51 14.15 -3.36
N LEU A 33 13.41 13.60 -2.15
CA LEU A 33 12.49 12.49 -1.87
C LEU A 33 11.05 12.77 -2.34
N PRO A 34 10.32 11.75 -2.81
CA PRO A 34 8.98 11.93 -3.32
C PRO A 34 8.00 12.28 -2.22
N VAL A 35 6.85 12.76 -2.66
CA VAL A 35 5.68 12.99 -1.82
C VAL A 35 4.84 11.74 -1.86
N LEU A 36 4.53 11.19 -0.70
CA LEU A 36 3.70 10.00 -0.61
C LEU A 36 2.30 10.40 -0.19
N ILE A 37 1.31 9.80 -0.86
CA ILE A 37 -0.09 9.92 -0.52
C ILE A 37 -0.59 8.51 -0.27
N ALA A 38 -1.05 8.25 0.94
CA ALA A 38 -1.65 6.98 1.32
C ALA A 38 -3.16 7.17 1.43
N CYS A 39 -3.89 6.51 0.52
CA CYS A 39 -5.34 6.43 0.61
C CYS A 39 -5.69 5.31 1.61
N VAL A 40 -6.25 5.68 2.76
CA VAL A 40 -6.58 4.71 3.83
C VAL A 40 -8.08 4.68 4.05
N ARG A 41 -8.58 3.54 4.53
CA ARG A 41 -9.94 3.40 5.07
C ARG A 41 -9.86 2.69 6.42
N ASP A 42 -11.01 2.46 7.04
CA ASP A 42 -11.11 1.60 8.21
C ASP A 42 -10.30 0.29 8.02
N PRO A 43 -9.35 -0.03 8.92
CA PRO A 43 -8.47 -1.18 8.79
C PRO A 43 -9.19 -2.52 8.66
N THR A 44 -10.29 -2.72 9.39
CA THR A 44 -11.12 -3.93 9.32
C THR A 44 -11.72 -4.09 7.94
N SER A 45 -12.37 -3.03 7.45
CA SER A 45 -12.94 -2.95 6.11
C SER A 45 -11.88 -3.18 5.02
N GLN A 46 -10.65 -2.69 5.23
CA GLN A 46 -9.52 -2.95 4.34
C GLN A 46 -9.11 -4.43 4.32
N ALA A 47 -8.91 -5.04 5.49
CA ALA A 47 -8.49 -6.43 5.60
C ALA A 47 -9.51 -7.38 4.95
N ILE A 48 -10.80 -7.17 5.22
CA ILE A 48 -11.89 -7.95 4.61
C ILE A 48 -11.88 -7.82 3.11
N SER A 49 -11.80 -6.60 2.60
CA SER A 49 -11.88 -6.36 1.17
C SER A 49 -10.66 -6.90 0.43
N TRP A 50 -9.47 -6.90 1.05
CA TRP A 50 -8.30 -7.59 0.50
C TRP A 50 -8.46 -9.10 0.53
N PHE A 51 -8.95 -9.67 1.64
CA PHE A 51 -9.22 -11.10 1.74
C PHE A 51 -10.20 -11.54 0.65
N ARG A 52 -11.32 -10.84 0.48
CA ARG A 52 -12.31 -11.12 -0.57
C ARG A 52 -11.70 -11.00 -1.97
N TYR A 53 -10.94 -9.94 -2.23
CA TYR A 53 -10.27 -9.77 -3.52
C TYR A 53 -9.37 -10.96 -3.84
N GLU A 54 -8.53 -11.35 -2.89
CA GLU A 54 -7.52 -12.38 -3.14
C GLU A 54 -8.10 -13.79 -3.18
N TRP A 55 -9.08 -14.07 -2.33
CA TRP A 55 -9.83 -15.31 -2.39
C TRP A 55 -10.54 -15.49 -3.75
N ASN A 56 -11.16 -14.42 -4.26
CA ASN A 56 -11.77 -14.44 -5.59
C ASN A 56 -10.73 -14.62 -6.70
N ALA A 57 -9.56 -13.99 -6.59
CA ALA A 57 -8.47 -14.16 -7.54
C ALA A 57 -7.93 -15.60 -7.54
N ILE A 58 -7.80 -16.22 -6.36
CA ILE A 58 -7.46 -17.64 -6.23
C ILE A 58 -8.51 -18.48 -6.94
N LYS A 59 -9.79 -18.34 -6.59
CA LYS A 59 -10.91 -19.09 -7.19
C LYS A 59 -10.93 -18.98 -8.71
N TRP A 60 -10.72 -17.77 -9.22
CA TRP A 60 -10.54 -17.52 -10.66
C TRP A 60 -9.37 -18.28 -11.26
N GLY A 61 -8.20 -18.24 -10.60
CA GLY A 61 -7.05 -19.03 -11.01
C GLY A 61 -7.30 -20.55 -10.98
N GLU A 62 -8.06 -21.06 -10.00
CA GLU A 62 -8.46 -22.48 -9.96
C GLU A 62 -9.29 -22.85 -11.18
N GLY A 63 -10.27 -22.02 -11.53
CA GLY A 63 -11.10 -22.22 -12.73
C GLY A 63 -10.31 -22.24 -14.03
N MET A 64 -9.10 -21.67 -14.04
CA MET A 64 -8.18 -21.67 -15.18
C MET A 64 -7.12 -22.79 -15.12
N GLY A 65 -7.14 -23.66 -14.11
CA GLY A 65 -6.11 -24.70 -13.95
C GLY A 65 -4.75 -24.16 -13.49
N LEU A 66 -4.68 -22.94 -12.94
CA LEU A 66 -3.43 -22.33 -12.48
C LEU A 66 -2.96 -22.86 -11.12
N MET A 67 -3.70 -23.78 -10.50
CA MET A 67 -3.37 -24.33 -9.19
C MET A 67 -2.15 -25.23 -9.22
N GLU A 68 -2.02 -26.03 -10.27
CA GLU A 68 -0.96 -27.03 -10.42
C GLU A 68 0.39 -26.38 -10.76
N ASN A 69 0.39 -25.14 -11.27
CA ASN A 69 1.56 -24.50 -11.88
C ASN A 69 2.32 -23.52 -10.97
N ASN A 70 1.98 -23.40 -9.68
CA ASN A 70 2.60 -22.39 -8.78
C ASN A 70 2.74 -22.84 -7.31
N GLU A 71 2.82 -24.14 -7.03
CA GLU A 71 2.90 -24.65 -5.65
C GLU A 71 4.10 -24.08 -4.88
N SER A 72 5.25 -23.92 -5.56
CA SER A 72 6.47 -23.36 -4.97
C SER A 72 6.32 -21.90 -4.50
N LEU A 73 5.44 -21.11 -5.12
CA LEU A 73 5.23 -19.70 -4.78
C LEU A 73 4.23 -19.51 -3.63
N ARG A 74 3.43 -20.53 -3.35
CA ARG A 74 2.31 -20.48 -2.42
C ARG A 74 2.69 -21.03 -1.05
N GLY A 75 3.58 -22.02 -1.01
CA GLY A 75 3.91 -22.74 0.23
C GLY A 75 2.75 -23.63 0.68
N GLU A 76 3.03 -24.54 1.62
CA GLU A 76 2.10 -25.62 1.99
C GLU A 76 0.78 -25.15 2.63
N GLN A 77 0.77 -23.96 3.23
CA GLN A 77 -0.38 -23.43 3.98
C GLN A 77 -1.31 -22.54 3.12
N TYR A 78 -0.99 -22.34 1.84
CA TYR A 78 -1.72 -21.43 0.96
C TYR A 78 -2.59 -22.22 -0.03
N PRO A 79 -3.83 -21.76 -0.33
CA PRO A 79 -4.44 -20.52 0.16
C PRO A 79 -5.05 -20.68 1.57
N LEU A 80 -4.94 -19.62 2.37
CA LEU A 80 -5.61 -19.54 3.66
C LEU A 80 -7.12 -19.41 3.42
N LYS A 81 -7.92 -20.24 4.09
CA LYS A 81 -9.33 -20.45 3.75
C LYS A 81 -10.26 -19.47 4.46
N THR A 82 -9.82 -18.96 5.60
CA THR A 82 -10.60 -18.00 6.40
C THR A 82 -9.84 -16.71 6.65
N ILE A 83 -10.56 -15.62 6.88
CA ILE A 83 -9.96 -14.33 7.26
C ILE A 83 -9.17 -14.44 8.57
N ARG A 84 -9.62 -15.30 9.49
CA ARG A 84 -8.90 -15.60 10.75
C ARG A 84 -7.55 -16.23 10.47
N GLU A 85 -7.51 -17.26 9.62
CA GLU A 85 -6.26 -17.89 9.22
C GLU A 85 -5.33 -16.89 8.53
N ALA A 86 -5.85 -16.05 7.63
CA ALA A 86 -5.10 -14.99 6.98
C ALA A 86 -4.48 -13.99 7.96
N LEU A 87 -5.26 -13.53 8.94
CA LEU A 87 -4.78 -12.61 9.97
C LEU A 87 -3.78 -13.27 10.92
N ALA A 88 -4.05 -14.50 11.36
CA ALA A 88 -3.14 -15.26 12.22
C ALA A 88 -1.80 -15.53 11.51
N TYR A 89 -1.84 -15.91 10.24
CA TYR A 89 -0.65 -16.11 9.43
C TYR A 89 0.14 -14.80 9.23
N GLY A 90 -0.54 -13.70 8.92
CA GLY A 90 0.10 -12.38 8.79
C GLY A 90 0.75 -11.87 10.08
N GLN A 91 0.31 -12.38 11.25
CA GLN A 91 0.89 -12.11 12.57
C GLN A 91 1.91 -13.18 13.02
N SER A 92 2.13 -14.22 12.22
CA SER A 92 3.05 -15.31 12.58
C SER A 92 4.50 -14.84 12.65
N GLU A 93 5.31 -15.55 13.45
CA GLU A 93 6.74 -15.32 13.54
C GLU A 93 7.43 -15.52 12.18
N ALA A 94 6.96 -16.47 11.36
CA ALA A 94 7.47 -16.72 10.02
C ALA A 94 7.33 -15.48 9.13
N VAL A 95 6.13 -14.88 9.05
CA VAL A 95 5.90 -13.66 8.27
C VAL A 95 6.67 -12.47 8.84
N SER A 96 6.71 -12.32 10.16
CA SER A 96 7.49 -11.25 10.82
C SER A 96 8.99 -11.34 10.50
N THR A 97 9.54 -12.56 10.51
CA THR A 97 10.94 -12.86 10.16
C THR A 97 11.22 -12.56 8.70
N LEU A 98 10.36 -13.00 7.79
CA LEU A 98 10.47 -12.70 6.37
C LEU A 98 10.50 -11.19 6.10
N TYR A 99 9.58 -10.44 6.71
CA TYR A 99 9.54 -8.98 6.63
C TYR A 99 10.81 -8.32 7.17
N THR A 100 11.26 -8.75 8.35
CA THR A 100 12.48 -8.23 8.98
C THR A 100 13.71 -8.49 8.12
N ASN A 101 13.82 -9.69 7.55
CA ASN A 101 14.93 -10.05 6.66
C ASN A 101 14.88 -9.22 5.37
N ALA A 102 13.70 -9.02 4.80
CA ALA A 102 13.52 -8.22 3.59
C ALA A 102 13.91 -6.75 3.87
N GLU A 103 13.54 -6.21 5.03
CA GLU A 103 13.93 -4.87 5.47
C GLU A 103 15.45 -4.74 5.70
N LYS A 104 16.08 -5.74 6.33
CA LYS A 104 17.54 -5.80 6.53
C LYS A 104 18.32 -5.84 5.23
N LEU A 105 17.82 -6.59 4.23
CA LEU A 105 18.44 -6.70 2.92
C LEU A 105 18.71 -5.33 2.28
N PHE A 106 17.88 -4.32 2.57
CA PHE A 106 18.04 -2.97 2.00
C PHE A 106 18.55 -1.93 3.00
N SER A 107 18.33 -2.13 4.30
CA SER A 107 18.78 -1.18 5.32
C SER A 107 20.28 -1.29 5.64
N GLU A 108 20.87 -2.47 5.45
CA GLU A 108 22.28 -2.77 5.76
C GLU A 108 23.15 -2.85 4.50
N ASN A 109 22.56 -3.21 3.35
CA ASN A 109 23.30 -3.48 2.13
C ASN A 109 23.45 -2.22 1.26
N LYS A 110 24.57 -1.52 1.42
CA LYS A 110 24.85 -0.26 0.69
C LYS A 110 25.07 -0.47 -0.82
N GLU A 111 25.38 -1.69 -1.24
CA GLU A 111 25.79 -2.02 -2.62
C GLU A 111 24.75 -2.83 -3.41
N LEU A 112 23.51 -2.36 -3.42
CA LEU A 112 22.57 -2.85 -4.42
C LEU A 112 23.00 -2.36 -5.80
N LYS A 113 23.63 -3.27 -6.57
CA LYS A 113 24.06 -3.03 -7.95
C LYS A 113 22.84 -2.68 -8.82
N LYS A 114 23.06 -1.91 -9.90
CA LYS A 114 22.02 -1.67 -10.93
C LYS A 114 21.52 -3.02 -11.44
N GLY A 115 20.19 -3.19 -11.53
CA GLY A 115 19.55 -4.41 -12.03
C GLY A 115 19.34 -5.52 -11.01
N TYR A 116 19.18 -5.18 -9.73
CA TYR A 116 18.95 -6.15 -8.66
C TYR A 116 17.56 -6.81 -8.78
N ILE A 117 17.52 -8.14 -8.91
CA ILE A 117 16.29 -8.94 -8.84
C ILE A 117 16.05 -9.29 -7.37
N LEU A 118 14.87 -8.97 -6.85
CA LEU A 118 14.48 -9.37 -5.50
C LEU A 118 14.32 -10.89 -5.43
N PRO A 119 14.91 -11.57 -4.44
CA PRO A 119 14.54 -12.96 -4.19
C PRO A 119 13.08 -13.04 -3.77
N ASP A 120 12.42 -14.18 -4.00
CA ASP A 120 10.98 -14.36 -3.78
C ASP A 120 10.54 -13.99 -2.35
N TRP A 121 11.40 -14.31 -1.36
CA TRP A 121 11.17 -14.00 0.05
C TRP A 121 11.29 -12.51 0.41
N ALA A 122 11.86 -11.67 -0.48
CA ALA A 122 12.02 -10.22 -0.29
C ALA A 122 11.20 -9.39 -1.28
N MET A 123 10.33 -10.04 -2.06
CA MET A 123 9.37 -9.34 -2.91
C MET A 123 8.37 -8.55 -2.08
N THR A 124 7.48 -7.82 -2.75
CA THR A 124 6.48 -6.95 -2.11
C THR A 124 5.63 -7.66 -1.05
N TRP A 125 5.40 -8.97 -1.21
CA TRP A 125 4.63 -9.79 -0.29
C TRP A 125 5.48 -11.00 0.14
N PRO A 126 6.39 -10.84 1.12
CA PRO A 126 7.16 -11.96 1.66
C PRO A 126 6.21 -13.05 2.18
N GLY A 127 6.21 -14.23 1.57
CA GLY A 127 5.25 -15.31 1.88
C GLY A 127 3.92 -15.25 1.12
N GLY A 128 3.86 -14.49 0.01
CA GLY A 128 2.70 -14.45 -0.90
C GLY A 128 1.63 -13.42 -0.49
N GLN A 129 0.64 -13.19 -1.36
CA GLN A 129 -0.24 -12.03 -1.17
C GLN A 129 -1.14 -12.12 0.09
N LEU A 130 -1.52 -13.32 0.53
CA LEU A 130 -2.31 -13.48 1.75
C LEU A 130 -1.49 -13.23 3.03
N SER A 131 -0.15 -13.34 2.99
CA SER A 131 0.71 -12.95 4.12
C SER A 131 0.60 -11.45 4.42
N GLY A 132 0.29 -10.67 3.38
CA GLY A 132 0.09 -9.24 3.47
C GLY A 132 -1.25 -8.83 4.09
N ILE A 133 -2.26 -9.69 4.23
CA ILE A 133 -3.59 -9.26 4.73
C ILE A 133 -3.51 -8.66 6.13
N GLY A 134 -2.78 -9.31 7.04
CA GLY A 134 -2.54 -8.77 8.39
C GLY A 134 -1.75 -7.46 8.37
N ARG A 135 -0.85 -7.28 7.39
CA ARG A 135 -0.03 -6.07 7.21
C ARG A 135 -0.75 -4.96 6.45
N ASN A 136 -1.72 -5.28 5.61
CA ASN A 136 -2.53 -4.33 4.85
C ASN A 136 -3.41 -3.47 5.76
N ALA A 137 -3.72 -3.97 6.97
CA ALA A 137 -4.42 -3.23 8.00
C ALA A 137 -3.48 -2.41 8.92
N GLN A 138 -2.17 -2.66 8.88
CA GLN A 138 -1.15 -1.99 9.70
C GLN A 138 -0.66 -0.69 9.05
N PHE A 139 -1.59 0.21 8.73
CA PHE A 139 -1.26 1.45 8.03
C PHE A 139 -0.26 2.29 8.82
N VAL A 140 -0.45 2.42 10.13
CA VAL A 140 0.40 3.26 10.99
C VAL A 140 1.84 2.75 10.99
N GLU A 141 2.05 1.45 11.17
CA GLU A 141 3.36 0.83 11.16
C GLU A 141 4.06 0.99 9.80
N ASN A 142 3.30 0.77 8.71
CA ASN A 142 3.80 0.92 7.37
C ASN A 142 4.18 2.38 7.05
N ILE A 143 3.34 3.34 7.42
CA ILE A 143 3.62 4.77 7.27
C ILE A 143 4.86 5.17 8.08
N ASN A 144 4.96 4.70 9.33
CA ASN A 144 6.10 4.97 10.18
C ASN A 144 7.40 4.40 9.60
N ARG A 145 7.36 3.21 8.96
CA ARG A 145 8.53 2.67 8.24
C ARG A 145 9.02 3.64 7.17
N TYR A 146 8.11 4.14 6.33
CA TYR A 146 8.44 5.12 5.30
C TYR A 146 9.04 6.40 5.89
N GLU A 147 8.41 6.96 6.92
CA GLU A 147 8.92 8.16 7.60
C GLU A 147 10.33 7.95 8.16
N ASN A 148 10.56 6.84 8.85
CA ASN A 148 11.85 6.51 9.45
C ASN A 148 12.96 6.42 8.39
N VAL A 149 12.72 5.70 7.30
CA VAL A 149 13.69 5.54 6.20
C VAL A 149 14.00 6.89 5.54
N PHE A 150 12.96 7.67 5.24
CA PHE A 150 13.10 8.97 4.59
C PHE A 150 13.74 10.02 5.50
N GLN A 151 13.54 9.93 6.81
CA GLN A 151 14.25 10.77 7.78
C GLN A 151 15.73 10.41 7.86
N LYS A 152 16.06 9.10 7.89
CA LYS A 152 17.45 8.64 7.91
C LYS A 152 18.23 9.14 6.70
N GLN A 153 17.70 8.95 5.49
CA GLN A 153 18.35 9.41 4.26
C GLN A 153 18.58 10.93 4.24
N ARG A 154 17.64 11.72 4.78
CA ARG A 154 17.84 13.17 4.87
C ARG A 154 19.01 13.54 5.77
N ARG A 155 19.11 12.93 6.95
CA ARG A 155 20.25 13.17 7.86
C ARG A 155 21.59 12.81 7.21
N GLU A 156 21.60 11.83 6.31
CA GLU A 156 22.80 11.45 5.55
C GLU A 156 23.13 12.47 4.45
N ASN A 157 22.13 13.14 3.86
CA ASN A 157 22.31 14.09 2.76
C ASN A 157 22.50 15.55 3.19
N SER A 158 21.90 15.96 4.31
CA SER A 158 21.98 17.31 4.85
C SER A 158 22.64 17.26 6.22
N ASN A 159 23.77 17.93 6.39
CA ASN A 159 24.44 18.16 7.68
C ASN A 159 23.58 18.97 8.70
N GLU A 160 22.28 19.14 8.45
CA GLU A 160 21.35 19.91 9.27
C GLU A 160 20.08 19.10 9.61
N LEU A 161 19.63 19.28 10.85
CA LEU A 161 18.36 18.77 11.37
C LEU A 161 17.19 19.56 10.78
N LEU A 162 16.68 19.12 9.63
CA LEU A 162 15.43 19.67 9.10
C LEU A 162 14.24 19.31 10.03
N PRO A 163 13.29 20.24 10.24
CA PRO A 163 12.14 20.01 11.12
C PRO A 163 11.30 18.80 10.68
N GLN A 164 10.80 18.05 11.68
CA GLN A 164 9.87 16.95 11.49
C GLN A 164 8.55 17.48 10.92
N GLN A 165 8.31 17.24 9.65
CA GLN A 165 6.97 17.29 9.07
C GLN A 165 6.68 15.93 8.45
N ASN A 166 5.56 15.33 8.85
CA ASN A 166 5.01 14.13 8.22
C ASN A 166 4.91 14.36 6.71
N ARG A 167 5.43 13.41 5.92
CA ARG A 167 5.47 13.48 4.45
C ARG A 167 4.59 12.44 3.77
N VAL A 168 4.17 11.41 4.49
CA VAL A 168 3.02 10.63 4.06
C VAL A 168 1.76 11.42 4.38
N ASN A 169 1.07 11.85 3.33
CA ASN A 169 -0.22 12.52 3.45
C ASN A 169 -1.31 11.46 3.43
N ILE A 170 -2.14 11.44 4.47
CA ILE A 170 -3.22 10.47 4.61
C ILE A 170 -4.48 11.06 4.00
N LEU A 171 -5.05 10.35 3.03
CA LEU A 171 -6.34 10.71 2.42
C LEU A 171 -7.37 9.63 2.76
N PRO A 172 -8.36 9.92 3.63
CA PRO A 172 -9.44 9.00 3.91
C PRO A 172 -10.23 8.65 2.65
N LEU A 173 -10.50 7.36 2.43
CA LEU A 173 -11.19 6.86 1.24
C LEU A 173 -12.59 7.49 1.06
N GLN A 174 -13.26 7.86 2.16
CA GLN A 174 -14.55 8.53 2.14
C GLN A 174 -14.49 9.88 1.41
N GLN A 175 -13.34 10.56 1.47
CA GLN A 175 -13.12 11.85 0.80
C GLN A 175 -12.85 11.70 -0.70
N LEU A 176 -12.53 10.49 -1.19
CA LEU A 176 -12.35 10.24 -2.62
C LEU A 176 -13.65 10.34 -3.44
N LYS A 177 -14.81 10.35 -2.78
CA LYS A 177 -16.11 10.47 -3.46
C LYS A 177 -16.38 11.87 -4.01
N ASP A 178 -15.69 12.88 -3.49
CA ASP A 178 -15.81 14.27 -3.96
C ASP A 178 -14.50 14.69 -4.62
N MET A 179 -14.51 14.76 -5.95
CA MET A 179 -13.35 15.15 -6.74
C MET A 179 -12.88 16.58 -6.46
N THR A 180 -13.77 17.44 -5.95
CA THR A 180 -13.41 18.80 -5.50
C THR A 180 -12.57 18.72 -4.24
N MET A 181 -12.95 17.88 -3.27
CA MET A 181 -12.15 17.63 -2.06
C MET A 181 -10.80 17.01 -2.39
N VAL A 182 -10.76 16.00 -3.27
CA VAL A 182 -9.50 15.38 -3.74
C VAL A 182 -8.58 16.41 -4.39
N LYS A 183 -9.12 17.23 -5.30
CA LYS A 183 -8.34 18.27 -5.98
C LYS A 183 -7.81 19.30 -4.97
N SER A 184 -8.62 19.70 -4.00
CA SER A 184 -8.24 20.67 -2.97
C SER A 184 -7.14 20.12 -2.04
N PHE A 185 -7.27 18.85 -1.64
CA PHE A 185 -6.23 18.14 -0.89
C PHE A 185 -4.92 18.05 -1.68
N LEU A 186 -4.99 17.66 -2.96
CA LEU A 186 -3.79 17.59 -3.81
C LEU A 186 -3.12 18.95 -3.96
N VAL A 187 -3.89 20.04 -4.16
CA VAL A 187 -3.34 21.40 -4.20
C VAL A 187 -2.63 21.72 -2.89
N GLN A 188 -3.25 21.48 -1.74
CA GLN A 188 -2.64 21.74 -0.42
C GLN A 188 -1.33 20.94 -0.23
N VAL A 189 -1.33 19.67 -0.60
CA VAL A 189 -0.13 18.82 -0.54
C VAL A 189 0.97 19.38 -1.44
N LEU A 190 0.64 19.77 -2.68
CA LEU A 190 1.60 20.31 -3.62
C LEU A 190 2.14 21.69 -3.17
N GLU A 191 1.31 22.56 -2.64
CA GLU A 191 1.74 23.86 -2.07
C GLU A 191 2.74 23.66 -0.92
N ASN A 192 2.45 22.74 0.00
CA ASN A 192 3.38 22.36 1.08
C ASN A 192 4.72 21.82 0.55
N VAL A 193 4.71 21.20 -0.62
CA VAL A 193 5.92 20.69 -1.29
C VAL A 193 6.71 21.82 -1.93
N ALA A 194 6.03 22.83 -2.49
CA ALA A 194 6.66 24.02 -3.04
C ALA A 194 7.49 24.78 -1.99
N LEU A 195 7.00 24.85 -0.74
CA LEU A 195 7.70 25.49 0.37
C LEU A 195 9.08 24.88 0.67
N ARG A 196 9.35 23.67 0.18
CA ARG A 196 10.60 22.93 0.42
C ARG A 196 11.61 23.08 -0.72
N ARG A 197 11.29 23.87 -1.74
CA ARG A 197 12.14 24.14 -2.91
C ARG A 197 12.85 25.48 -2.75
N ASP A 198 13.96 25.68 -3.47
CA ASP A 198 14.56 27.02 -3.64
C ASP A 198 13.58 27.98 -4.33
N ASP A 199 13.83 29.28 -4.27
CA ASP A 199 12.87 30.29 -4.67
C ASP A 199 12.50 30.21 -6.17
N LEU A 200 13.47 29.90 -7.04
CA LEU A 200 13.22 29.78 -8.47
C LEU A 200 12.36 28.55 -8.77
N GLN A 201 12.75 27.38 -8.25
CA GLN A 201 11.99 26.14 -8.39
C GLN A 201 10.61 26.22 -7.74
N ARG A 202 10.49 26.96 -6.63
CA ARG A 202 9.22 27.17 -5.91
C ARG A 202 8.25 27.96 -6.78
N GLN A 203 8.68 29.04 -7.43
CA GLN A 203 7.81 29.83 -8.30
C GLN A 203 7.32 29.02 -9.50
N GLU A 204 8.21 28.30 -10.18
CA GLU A 204 7.83 27.43 -11.30
C GLU A 204 6.84 26.34 -10.86
N PHE A 205 7.07 25.75 -9.68
CA PHE A 205 6.21 24.72 -9.13
C PHE A 205 4.83 25.28 -8.74
N LEU A 206 4.76 26.42 -8.06
CA LEU A 206 3.50 27.07 -7.70
C LEU A 206 2.70 27.50 -8.93
N ALA A 207 3.37 27.94 -9.99
CA ALA A 207 2.70 28.21 -11.27
C ALA A 207 2.04 26.94 -11.85
N ALA A 208 2.72 25.79 -11.78
CA ALA A 208 2.15 24.50 -12.20
C ALA A 208 0.98 24.06 -11.29
N VAL A 209 1.07 24.26 -9.98
CA VAL A 209 -0.02 23.96 -9.04
C VAL A 209 -1.23 24.83 -9.30
N LYS A 210 -1.04 26.13 -9.52
CA LYS A 210 -2.11 27.07 -9.88
C LYS A 210 -2.77 26.67 -11.19
N SER A 211 -1.98 26.32 -12.21
CA SER A 211 -2.51 25.81 -13.48
C SER A 211 -3.34 24.53 -13.29
N PHE A 212 -2.88 23.60 -12.45
CA PHE A 212 -3.66 22.41 -12.08
C PHE A 212 -4.97 22.77 -11.36
N GLN A 213 -4.93 23.70 -10.41
CA GLN A 213 -6.09 24.19 -9.67
C GLN A 213 -7.13 24.83 -10.61
N GLU A 214 -6.69 25.64 -11.56
CA GLU A 214 -7.54 26.35 -12.53
C GLU A 214 -8.02 25.45 -13.68
N SER A 215 -7.36 24.31 -13.90
CA SER A 215 -7.73 23.41 -14.99
C SER A 215 -9.16 22.90 -14.83
N LYS A 216 -9.96 23.03 -15.90
CA LYS A 216 -11.30 22.42 -16.02
C LYS A 216 -11.23 20.91 -16.27
N ASN A 217 -10.03 20.38 -16.51
CA ASN A 217 -9.81 18.96 -16.65
C ASN A 217 -10.16 18.29 -15.31
N ASN A 218 -11.21 17.49 -15.33
CA ASN A 218 -11.56 16.66 -14.18
C ASN A 218 -10.37 15.75 -13.89
N VAL A 219 -9.91 15.72 -12.63
CA VAL A 219 -9.00 14.67 -12.17
C VAL A 219 -9.70 13.35 -12.47
N GLN A 220 -9.18 12.57 -13.42
CA GLN A 220 -9.72 11.26 -13.73
C GLN A 220 -8.97 10.24 -12.90
N ILE A 221 -9.63 9.69 -11.88
CA ILE A 221 -9.15 8.47 -11.24
C ILE A 221 -9.54 7.33 -12.19
N VAL A 222 -8.58 6.89 -13.01
CA VAL A 222 -8.77 5.70 -13.85
C VAL A 222 -8.69 4.48 -12.95
N HIS A 223 -9.83 4.08 -12.38
CA HIS A 223 -9.93 2.79 -11.72
C HIS A 223 -9.76 1.70 -12.77
N ARG A 224 -8.75 0.82 -12.61
CA ARG A 224 -8.78 -0.47 -13.30
C ARG A 224 -10.06 -1.18 -12.84
N ASN A 225 -10.92 -1.47 -13.81
CA ASN A 225 -12.29 -1.91 -13.60
C ASN A 225 -12.31 -3.23 -12.80
N SER A 226 -12.64 -3.18 -11.51
CA SER A 226 -12.69 -4.37 -10.64
C SER A 226 -13.78 -5.37 -11.06
N THR A 227 -14.74 -4.95 -11.90
CA THR A 227 -15.77 -5.83 -12.46
C THR A 227 -15.29 -6.67 -13.63
N ALA A 228 -14.12 -6.40 -14.21
CA ALA A 228 -13.58 -7.23 -15.29
C ALA A 228 -13.32 -8.70 -14.85
N ALA A 229 -12.99 -8.91 -13.57
CA ALA A 229 -12.85 -10.26 -12.99
C ALA A 229 -14.21 -10.91 -12.66
N VAL A 230 -15.25 -10.10 -12.42
CA VAL A 230 -16.60 -10.56 -12.07
C VAL A 230 -17.40 -10.94 -13.32
N GLN A 231 -17.23 -10.21 -14.42
CA GLN A 231 -17.95 -10.46 -15.68
C GLN A 231 -17.47 -11.71 -16.44
N SER A 232 -16.28 -12.24 -16.13
CA SER A 232 -15.75 -13.47 -16.74
C SER A 232 -16.27 -14.76 -16.09
N TYR A 233 -16.97 -14.69 -14.95
CA TYR A 233 -17.59 -15.85 -14.32
C TYR A 233 -19.09 -15.90 -14.66
N GLY A 234 -19.45 -16.82 -15.56
CA GLY A 234 -20.83 -17.09 -15.89
C GLY A 234 -21.63 -17.55 -14.67
N SER A 235 -22.75 -16.86 -14.41
CA SER A 235 -23.95 -17.30 -13.69
C SER A 235 -23.77 -18.25 -12.50
N MET A 236 -22.82 -17.99 -11.61
CA MET A 236 -22.96 -18.48 -10.23
C MET A 236 -24.03 -17.62 -9.55
N ASP A 237 -24.98 -18.28 -8.88
CA ASP A 237 -26.08 -17.67 -8.13
C ASP A 237 -25.51 -16.73 -7.06
N HIS A 238 -25.40 -15.44 -7.41
CA HIS A 238 -24.79 -14.40 -6.58
C HIS A 238 -25.42 -14.31 -5.20
N ASP A 239 -26.68 -14.73 -5.05
CA ASP A 239 -27.39 -14.69 -3.79
C ASP A 239 -26.89 -15.78 -2.82
N LYS A 240 -26.56 -16.99 -3.32
CA LYS A 240 -26.03 -18.07 -2.47
C LYS A 240 -24.58 -17.88 -2.06
N GLU A 241 -23.76 -17.33 -2.94
CA GLU A 241 -22.37 -16.97 -2.62
C GLU A 241 -22.32 -15.81 -1.61
N LYS A 242 -23.19 -14.81 -1.78
CA LYS A 242 -23.35 -13.70 -0.84
C LYS A 242 -23.84 -14.16 0.52
N GLU A 243 -24.82 -15.07 0.58
CA GLU A 243 -25.41 -15.55 1.84
C GLU A 243 -24.45 -16.46 2.62
N PHE A 244 -23.74 -17.39 1.95
CA PHE A 244 -22.74 -18.26 2.60
C PHE A 244 -21.51 -17.47 3.07
N LEU A 245 -20.97 -16.58 2.24
CA LEU A 245 -19.84 -15.74 2.62
C LEU A 245 -20.22 -14.69 3.67
N ASP A 246 -21.46 -14.18 3.68
CA ASP A 246 -21.85 -13.19 4.68
C ASP A 246 -22.07 -13.81 6.07
N GLU A 247 -22.59 -15.03 6.22
CA GLU A 247 -22.79 -15.62 7.57
C GLU A 247 -21.46 -16.07 8.22
N GLU A 248 -20.58 -16.74 7.47
CA GLU A 248 -19.25 -17.13 7.98
C GLU A 248 -18.40 -15.88 8.25
N LEU A 249 -18.45 -14.88 7.37
CA LEU A 249 -17.72 -13.63 7.56
C LEU A 249 -18.33 -12.77 8.67
N LYS A 250 -19.64 -12.70 8.86
CA LYS A 250 -20.27 -12.01 10.01
C LYS A 250 -19.81 -12.61 11.33
N MET A 251 -19.79 -13.94 11.41
CA MET A 251 -19.30 -14.65 12.59
C MET A 251 -17.82 -14.35 12.83
N GLU A 252 -16.99 -14.38 11.78
CA GLU A 252 -15.57 -14.05 11.90
C GLU A 252 -15.29 -12.56 12.17
N LEU A 253 -16.16 -11.66 11.68
CA LEU A 253 -16.11 -10.23 11.95
C LEU A 253 -16.41 -9.91 13.41
N SER A 254 -17.47 -10.50 13.95
CA SER A 254 -17.81 -10.37 15.38
C SER A 254 -16.66 -10.84 16.27
N LYS A 255 -16.01 -11.95 15.90
CA LYS A 255 -14.83 -12.47 16.62
C LYS A 255 -13.60 -11.56 16.44
N LEU A 256 -13.38 -10.99 15.25
CA LEU A 256 -12.28 -10.05 14.99
C LEU A 256 -12.45 -8.75 15.81
N GLU A 257 -13.66 -8.21 15.84
CA GLU A 257 -14.00 -7.05 16.66
C GLU A 257 -13.78 -7.32 18.16
N SER A 258 -14.12 -8.51 18.66
CA SER A 258 -13.81 -8.93 20.04
C SER A 258 -12.31 -8.99 20.31
N LEU A 259 -11.54 -9.65 19.44
CA LEU A 259 -10.08 -9.78 19.57
C LEU A 259 -9.36 -8.43 19.56
N CYS A 260 -9.79 -7.50 18.71
CA CYS A 260 -9.22 -6.16 18.67
C CYS A 260 -9.55 -5.36 19.94
N LYS A 261 -10.74 -5.54 20.53
CA LYS A 261 -11.11 -4.94 21.82
C LYS A 261 -10.29 -5.52 22.98
N GLU A 262 -10.11 -6.84 23.01
CA GLU A 262 -9.35 -7.55 24.06
C GLU A 262 -7.86 -7.18 24.07
N ARG A 263 -7.27 -6.96 22.89
CA ARG A 263 -5.84 -6.64 22.75
C ARG A 263 -5.48 -5.17 22.94
N ASN A 264 -6.45 -4.32 23.29
CA ASN A 264 -6.27 -2.89 23.51
C ASN A 264 -5.55 -2.19 22.35
N VAL A 265 -5.73 -2.70 21.13
CA VAL A 265 -5.25 -2.08 19.90
C VAL A 265 -6.07 -0.81 19.74
N LYS A 266 -5.47 0.34 20.07
CA LYS A 266 -6.14 1.64 19.94
C LYS A 266 -6.39 1.92 18.46
N TRP A 267 -7.66 1.84 18.09
CA TRP A 267 -8.22 2.43 16.88
C TRP A 267 -7.98 3.95 16.93
N MET A 268 -7.16 4.48 16.03
CA MET A 268 -7.10 5.91 15.71
C MET A 268 -7.74 6.13 14.36
#